data_AF-R0INR1-F1
#
_entry.id   AF-R0INR1-F1
#
_cell.length_a   1.000
_cell.length_b   1.000
_cell.length_c   1.000
_cell.angle_alpha   90.00
_cell.angle_beta   90.00
_cell.angle_gamma   90.00
#
_symmetry.space_group_name_H-M   'P 1'
#
loop_
_entity.id
_entity.type
_entity.pdbx_description
1 polymer ?
#
loop_
_entity_poly.entity_id
_entity_poly.type
_entity_poly.pdbx_seq_one_letter_code
_entity_poly.pdbx_strand_id
1 'polypeptide(L)'
;MAQGAVKKTKAAAPKKQRVQHGARVIKPKKASIISQNKIKHKSSAGLVGQTEKLLAQKAGHLELLKGGKKDKKEGGDKKKSG
;
A
#
# COMPACT_ATOMS: atom_id res chain seq x y z
N MET A 1 -47.96 10.55 53.13
CA MET A 1 -48.60 9.72 52.10
C MET A 1 -47.87 9.90 50.78
N ALA A 2 -47.59 8.77 50.10
CA ALA A 2 -47.17 8.56 48.71
C ALA A 2 -45.92 9.28 48.15
N GLN A 3 -44.82 8.51 48.01
CA GLN A 3 -43.75 8.77 47.02
C GLN A 3 -44.28 8.41 45.62
N GLY A 4 -44.13 9.32 44.65
CA GLY A 4 -44.60 9.12 43.27
C GLY A 4 -43.87 7.99 42.53
N ALA A 5 -44.61 7.25 41.70
CA ALA A 5 -44.12 6.08 41.00
C ALA A 5 -42.93 6.37 40.07
N VAL A 6 -41.80 5.68 40.29
CA VAL A 6 -40.62 5.77 39.44
C VAL A 6 -40.90 5.11 38.09
N LYS A 7 -40.75 5.87 37.00
CA LYS A 7 -40.93 5.36 35.63
C LYS A 7 -39.87 4.29 35.34
N LYS A 8 -40.31 3.07 35.03
CA LYS A 8 -39.41 1.96 34.67
C LYS A 8 -38.78 2.26 33.30
N THR A 9 -37.46 2.42 33.27
CA THR A 9 -36.71 2.53 32.01
C THR A 9 -36.66 1.16 31.34
N LYS A 10 -36.91 1.12 30.03
CA LYS A 10 -36.91 -0.12 29.24
C LYS A 10 -35.49 -0.68 29.19
N ALA A 11 -35.32 -1.96 29.50
CA ALA A 11 -34.02 -2.62 29.47
C ALA A 11 -33.37 -2.52 28.07
N ALA A 12 -32.06 -2.27 28.04
CA ALA A 12 -31.30 -2.17 26.80
C ALA A 12 -31.35 -3.51 26.03
N ALA A 13 -31.61 -3.44 24.73
CA ALA A 13 -31.69 -4.63 23.88
C ALA A 13 -30.35 -5.39 23.86
N PRO A 14 -30.35 -6.73 23.87
CA PRO A 14 -29.13 -7.52 23.83
C PRO A 14 -28.39 -7.27 22.51
N LYS A 15 -27.11 -6.87 22.58
CA LYS A 15 -26.24 -6.76 21.41
C LYS A 15 -26.03 -8.16 20.83
N LYS A 16 -26.50 -8.39 19.61
CA LYS A 16 -26.23 -9.63 18.87
C LYS A 16 -24.71 -9.78 18.70
N GLN A 17 -24.16 -10.91 19.13
CA GLN A 17 -22.76 -11.26 18.89
C GLN A 17 -22.52 -11.32 17.38
N ARG A 18 -21.61 -10.48 16.91
CA ARG A 18 -21.24 -10.41 15.49
C ARG A 18 -20.38 -11.64 15.17
N VAL A 19 -20.85 -12.48 14.26
CA VAL A 19 -20.09 -13.64 13.78
C VAL A 19 -18.84 -13.12 13.06
N GLN A 20 -17.67 -13.40 13.62
CA GLN A 20 -16.38 -13.03 13.03
C GLN A 20 -16.13 -13.96 11.83
N HIS A 21 -16.52 -13.53 10.64
CA HIS A 21 -16.08 -14.20 9.43
C HIS A 21 -14.59 -13.88 9.20
N GLY A 22 -13.77 -14.90 8.93
CA GLY A 22 -12.34 -14.73 8.67
C GLY A 22 -12.04 -13.77 7.50
N ALA A 23 -10.76 -13.55 7.19
CA ALA A 23 -10.34 -12.58 6.18
C ALA A 23 -10.95 -12.87 4.79
N ARG A 24 -12.07 -12.20 4.47
CA ARG A 24 -12.72 -12.26 3.17
C ARG A 24 -12.64 -10.89 2.52
N VAL A 25 -12.30 -10.88 1.23
CA VAL A 25 -12.40 -9.69 0.41
C VAL A 25 -13.87 -9.48 0.05
N ILE A 26 -14.54 -8.59 0.78
CA ILE A 26 -15.94 -8.22 0.49
C ILE A 26 -15.94 -7.25 -0.69
N LYS A 27 -16.42 -7.71 -1.84
CA LYS A 27 -16.56 -6.85 -3.03
C LYS A 27 -17.54 -5.71 -2.74
N PRO A 28 -17.22 -4.46 -3.15
CA PRO A 28 -18.13 -3.34 -2.98
C PRO A 28 -19.39 -3.56 -3.82
N LYS A 29 -20.56 -3.34 -3.21
CA LYS A 29 -21.86 -3.48 -3.88
C LYS A 29 -22.40 -2.17 -4.47
N LYS A 30 -21.90 -1.03 -3.98
CA LYS A 30 -22.35 0.31 -4.41
C LYS A 30 -21.56 0.78 -5.64
N ALA A 31 -22.25 1.31 -6.63
CA ALA A 31 -21.66 1.77 -7.90
C ALA A 31 -20.52 2.80 -7.70
N SER A 32 -20.69 3.76 -6.79
CA SER A 32 -19.68 4.78 -6.48
C SER A 32 -18.37 4.20 -5.92
N ILE A 33 -18.45 3.13 -5.14
CA ILE A 33 -17.27 2.49 -4.54
C ILE A 33 -16.57 1.60 -5.58
N ILE A 34 -17.35 0.99 -6.50
CA ILE A 34 -16.80 0.21 -7.61
C ILE A 34 -15.96 1.10 -8.53
N SER A 35 -16.43 2.30 -8.88
CA SER A 35 -15.68 3.23 -9.72
C SER A 35 -14.39 3.71 -9.04
N GLN A 36 -14.46 4.07 -7.76
CA GLN A 36 -13.28 4.45 -6.97
C GLN A 36 -12.25 3.33 -6.88
N ASN A 37 -12.67 2.08 -6.66
CA ASN A 37 -11.74 0.95 -6.62
C ASN A 37 -11.07 0.69 -7.96
N LYS A 38 -11.79 0.86 -9.08
CA LYS A 38 -11.20 0.77 -10.43
C LYS A 38 -10.12 1.84 -10.64
N ILE A 39 -10.38 3.09 -10.21
CA ILE A 39 -9.42 4.19 -10.31
C ILE A 39 -8.18 3.89 -9.46
N LYS A 40 -8.36 3.46 -8.20
CA LYS A 40 -7.26 3.09 -7.31
C LYS A 40 -6.39 1.98 -7.91
N HIS A 41 -7.01 0.92 -8.43
CA HIS A 41 -6.29 -0.19 -9.05
C HIS A 41 -5.49 0.25 -10.29
N LYS A 42 -6.06 1.09 -11.15
CA LYS A 42 -5.35 1.63 -12.33
C LYS A 42 -4.16 2.50 -11.93
N SER A 43 -4.34 3.37 -10.94
CA SER A 43 -3.27 4.23 -10.42
C SER A 43 -2.15 3.42 -9.77
N SER A 44 -2.49 2.41 -8.95
CA SER A 44 -1.48 1.55 -8.31
C SER A 44 -0.73 0.66 -9.29
N ALA A 45 -1.38 0.18 -10.35
CA ALA A 45 -0.73 -0.64 -11.38
C ALA A 45 0.34 0.16 -12.15
N GLY A 46 0.12 1.45 -12.41
CA GLY A 46 1.10 2.32 -13.08
C GLY A 46 2.30 2.70 -12.21
N LEU A 47 2.15 2.67 -10.88
CA LEU A 47 3.25 2.97 -9.95
C LEU A 47 4.35 1.89 -10.01
N VAL A 48 4.02 0.62 -10.27
CA VAL A 48 5.02 -0.46 -10.36
C VAL A 48 6.05 -0.18 -11.46
N GLY A 49 5.60 0.14 -12.68
CA GLY A 49 6.52 0.46 -13.78
C GLY A 49 7.36 1.73 -13.53
N GLN A 50 6.80 2.73 -12.82
CA GLN A 50 7.57 3.89 -12.39
C GLN A 50 8.61 3.52 -11.32
N THR A 51 8.25 2.67 -10.36
CA THR A 51 9.20 2.18 -9.34
C THR A 51 10.30 1.33 -9.94
N GLU A 52 10.01 0.47 -10.92
CA GLU A 52 11.01 -0.31 -11.65
C GLU A 52 11.97 0.60 -12.43
N LYS A 53 11.44 1.64 -13.11
CA LYS A 53 12.26 2.64 -13.79
C LYS A 53 13.16 3.42 -12.82
N LEU A 54 12.63 3.85 -11.67
CA LEU A 54 13.42 4.54 -10.65
C LEU A 54 14.50 3.64 -10.04
N LEU A 55 14.19 2.35 -9.80
CA LEU A 55 15.17 1.37 -9.32
C LEU A 55 16.25 1.10 -10.38
N ALA A 56 15.89 0.95 -11.65
CA ALA A 56 16.85 0.78 -12.74
C ALA A 56 17.73 2.01 -12.95
N GLN A 57 17.17 3.23 -12.85
CA GLN A 57 17.93 4.47 -12.88
C GLN A 57 18.88 4.58 -11.68
N LYS A 58 18.42 4.25 -10.47
CA LYS A 58 19.26 4.24 -9.28
C LYS A 58 20.36 3.18 -9.37
N ALA A 59 20.05 1.99 -9.87
CA ALA A 59 21.03 0.91 -10.08
C ALA A 59 22.05 1.29 -11.17
N GLY A 60 21.60 1.78 -12.33
CA GLY A 60 22.49 2.25 -13.40
C GLY A 60 23.32 3.46 -12.98
N HIS A 61 22.75 4.38 -12.21
CA HIS A 61 23.49 5.49 -11.61
C HIS A 61 24.53 5.00 -10.59
N LEU A 62 24.20 3.99 -9.79
CA LEU A 62 25.16 3.35 -8.88
C LEU A 62 26.26 2.58 -9.63
N GLU A 63 25.96 1.96 -10.77
CA GLU A 63 26.97 1.36 -11.65
C GLU A 63 27.93 2.42 -12.19
N LEU A 64 27.42 3.58 -12.61
CA LEU A 64 28.24 4.71 -13.05
C LEU A 64 29.11 5.29 -11.92
N LEU A 65 28.58 5.40 -10.69
CA LEU A 65 29.34 5.90 -9.53
C LEU A 65 30.39 4.90 -9.01
N LYS A 66 30.11 3.60 -9.11
CA LYS A 66 31.00 2.54 -8.62
C LYS A 66 32.01 2.06 -9.67
N GLY A 67 31.92 2.57 -10.90
CA GLY A 67 32.62 2.06 -12.06
C GLY A 67 31.96 0.75 -12.51
N GLY A 68 31.27 0.79 -13.65
CA GLY A 68 30.56 -0.35 -14.21
C GLY A 68 31.51 -1.48 -14.60
N LYS A 69 30.95 -2.63 -15.01
CA LYS A 69 31.77 -3.75 -15.51
C LYS A 69 32.65 -3.36 -16.71
N LYS A 70 32.27 -2.32 -17.47
CA LYS A 70 33.06 -1.73 -18.55
C LYS A 70 34.25 -0.90 -18.01
N ASP A 71 34.03 -0.09 -16.97
CA ASP A 71 35.10 0.70 -16.34
C ASP A 71 36.15 -0.20 -15.66
N LYS A 72 35.74 -1.37 -15.13
CA LYS A 72 36.69 -2.38 -14.63
C LYS A 72 37.59 -2.98 -15.72
N LYS A 73 37.14 -3.01 -16.98
CA LYS A 73 37.96 -3.49 -18.10
C LYS A 73 38.90 -2.40 -18.63
N GLU A 74 38.49 -1.13 -18.55
CA GLU A 74 39.31 0.00 -19.02
C GLU A 74 40.25 0.57 -17.94
N GLY A 75 39.97 0.34 -16.65
CA GLY A 75 40.77 0.82 -15.53
C GLY A 75 42.06 0.04 -15.24
N GLY A 76 42.34 -1.03 -15.98
CA GLY A 76 43.59 -1.80 -15.89
C GLY A 76 44.79 -1.14 -16.58
N ASP A 77 44.55 -0.23 -17.53
CA ASP A 77 45.58 0.25 -18.47
C ASP A 77 46.00 1.73 -18.31
N LYS A 78 45.40 2.48 -17.38
CA LYS A 78 45.64 3.94 -17.27
C LYS A 78 46.42 4.41 -16.05
N LYS A 79 47.09 3.52 -15.31
CA LYS A 79 47.87 3.89 -14.11
C LYS A 79 49.39 3.69 -14.26
N LYS A 80 49.94 4.02 -15.44
CA LYS A 80 51.39 4.17 -15.72
C LYS A 80 51.65 5.28 -16.74
N SER A 81 51.19 6.50 -16.48
CA SER A 81 51.78 7.73 -17.04
C SER A 81 51.21 8.94 -16.31
N GLY A 82 52.07 9.68 -15.61
CA GLY A 82 51.74 10.79 -14.74
C GLY A 82 52.58 10.74 -13.48
#